data_AF-A0A2E1Q538-F1
#
_entry.id   AF-A0A2E1Q538-F1
#
_cell.length_a   1.000
_cell.length_b   1.000
_cell.length_c   1.000
_cell.angle_alpha   90.00
_cell.angle_beta   90.00
_cell.angle_gamma   90.00
#
_symmetry.space_group_name_H-M   'P 1'
#
loop_
_entity.id
_entity.type
_entity.pdbx_description
1 polymer ?
#
loop_
_entity_poly.entity_id
_entity_poly.type
_entity_poly.pdbx_seq_one_letter_code
_entity_poly.pdbx_strand_id
1 'polypeptide(L)'
;MQVIESLQDFFSSKRRRIEKPKMIVIEVPPLMQKGEYADVIAIRHPLESFTKFTNVPWVMGDNMDEAMGYGWGYSGCGPTDFALNILLHFTDHDEAVARAYAIDFREKYLRTMPRDGGRIKKEDVSHFIECMKVTRPDLLEMVRKHLELTRPVA
;
A
#
# COMPACT_ATOMS: atom_id res chain seq x y z
N MET A 1 -9.93 -46.95 17.25
CA MET A 1 -9.16 -47.13 18.50
C MET A 1 -8.00 -48.05 18.14
N GLN A 2 -6.71 -47.71 18.17
CA GLN A 2 -5.96 -46.53 18.61
C GLN A 2 -4.60 -46.68 17.89
N VAL A 3 -4.11 -45.70 17.13
CA VAL A 3 -2.68 -45.69 16.74
C VAL A 3 -1.99 -44.84 17.78
N ILE A 4 -1.45 -45.50 18.81
CA ILE A 4 -0.49 -44.87 19.71
C ILE A 4 0.86 -45.07 19.05
N GLU A 5 1.31 -44.10 18.26
CA GLU A 5 2.73 -43.98 17.95
C GLU A 5 3.45 -43.81 19.29
N SER A 6 4.40 -44.71 19.60
CA SER A 6 5.12 -44.62 20.85
C SER A 6 5.92 -43.31 20.87
N LEU A 7 5.97 -42.62 22.01
CA LEU A 7 6.78 -41.41 22.17
C LEU A 7 8.26 -41.67 21.81
N GLN A 8 8.73 -42.91 21.96
CA GLN A 8 10.08 -43.32 21.58
C GLN A 8 10.30 -43.23 20.06
N ASP A 9 9.32 -43.58 19.23
CA ASP A 9 9.42 -43.45 17.76
C ASP A 9 9.44 -41.99 17.31
N PHE A 10 8.67 -41.13 17.99
CA PHE A 10 8.66 -39.68 17.74
C PHE A 10 10.03 -39.04 17.99
N PHE A 11 10.68 -39.40 19.11
CA PHE A 11 12.02 -38.88 19.47
C PHE A 11 13.19 -39.58 18.76
N SER A 12 12.96 -40.74 18.12
CA SER A 12 13.99 -41.48 17.37
C SER A 12 14.21 -40.95 15.95
N SER A 13 13.35 -40.05 15.46
CA SER A 13 13.54 -39.40 14.17
C SER A 13 14.78 -38.50 14.20
N LYS A 14 15.70 -38.71 13.25
CA LYS A 14 16.95 -37.93 13.07
C LYS A 14 16.69 -36.46 13.37
N ARG A 15 17.36 -35.90 14.38
CA ARG A 15 17.34 -34.46 14.71
C ARG A 15 17.36 -33.68 13.40
N ARG A 16 16.21 -33.07 13.03
CA ARG A 16 16.15 -32.20 11.86
C ARG A 16 17.29 -31.20 12.01
N ARG A 17 18.20 -31.15 11.02
CA ARG A 17 19.21 -30.11 10.95
C ARG A 17 18.44 -28.79 11.04
N ILE A 18 18.58 -28.09 12.16
CA ILE A 18 18.07 -26.73 12.30
C ILE A 18 18.93 -25.91 11.34
N GLU A 19 18.40 -25.63 10.14
CA GLU A 19 19.03 -24.70 9.22
C GLU A 19 19.20 -23.37 9.96
N LYS A 20 20.39 -22.77 9.87
CA LYS A 20 20.65 -21.48 10.50
C LYS A 20 19.57 -20.49 10.07
N PRO A 21 19.04 -19.65 10.98
CA PRO A 21 18.04 -18.66 10.62
C PRO A 21 18.58 -17.82 9.46
N LYS A 22 17.85 -17.82 8.34
CA LYS A 22 18.21 -17.06 7.16
C LYS A 22 17.98 -15.58 7.49
N MET A 23 19.06 -14.86 7.75
CA MET A 23 19.01 -13.41 7.94
C MET A 23 18.69 -12.76 6.59
N ILE A 24 17.61 -11.97 6.55
CA ILE A 24 17.22 -11.18 5.38
C ILE A 24 17.38 -9.72 5.77
N VAL A 25 18.22 -9.00 5.04
CA VAL A 25 18.37 -7.54 5.18
C VAL A 25 17.49 -6.91 4.11
N ILE A 26 16.58 -6.04 4.52
CA ILE A 26 15.74 -5.25 3.62
C ILE A 26 16.11 -3.79 3.86
N GLU A 27 16.58 -3.12 2.82
CA GLU A 27 16.78 -1.67 2.85
C GLU A 27 15.41 -0.99 2.72
N VAL A 28 14.91 -0.47 3.84
CA VAL A 28 13.65 0.26 3.87
C VAL A 28 13.85 1.59 3.17
N PRO A 29 13.05 1.93 2.14
CA PRO A 29 13.20 3.19 1.45
C PRO A 29 12.79 4.33 2.41
N PRO A 30 13.53 5.46 2.44
CA PRO A 30 13.17 6.59 3.28
C PRO A 30 11.84 7.19 2.83
N LEU A 31 11.06 7.72 3.77
CA LEU A 31 9.82 8.43 3.45
C LEU A 31 10.12 9.68 2.62
N MET A 32 9.33 9.89 1.57
CA MET A 32 9.37 11.10 0.75
C MET A 32 9.04 12.32 1.60
N GLN A 33 9.81 13.39 1.41
CA GLN A 33 9.57 14.66 2.07
C GLN A 33 8.48 15.47 1.37
N LYS A 34 7.87 16.43 2.08
CA LYS A 34 6.89 17.33 1.47
C LYS A 34 7.52 18.07 0.27
N GLY A 35 6.85 18.03 -0.88
CA GLY A 35 7.32 18.63 -2.13
C GLY A 35 8.38 17.81 -2.88
N GLU A 36 8.82 16.67 -2.31
CA GLU A 36 9.67 15.71 -3.00
C GLU A 36 8.79 14.75 -3.80
N TYR A 37 9.01 14.67 -5.12
CA TYR A 37 8.34 13.70 -5.97
C TYR A 37 9.36 12.72 -6.53
N ALA A 38 9.31 11.49 -6.04
CA ALA A 38 10.14 10.36 -6.43
C ALA A 38 9.26 9.15 -6.77
N ASP A 39 9.86 8.09 -7.30
CA ASP A 39 9.12 6.87 -7.64
C ASP A 39 8.51 6.26 -6.38
N VAL A 40 7.29 5.75 -6.49
CA VAL A 40 6.61 5.06 -5.40
C VAL A 40 7.17 3.65 -5.30
N ILE A 41 7.66 3.30 -4.12
CA ILE A 41 8.24 1.99 -3.81
C ILE A 41 7.30 1.27 -2.84
N ALA A 42 6.97 0.01 -3.13
CA ALA A 42 6.26 -0.88 -2.23
C ALA A 42 7.02 -2.20 -2.13
N ILE A 43 7.25 -2.68 -0.91
CA ILE A 43 7.99 -3.92 -0.64
C ILE A 43 7.22 -4.72 0.39
N ARG A 44 7.01 -6.01 0.14
CA ARG A 44 6.50 -6.96 1.15
C ARG A 44 7.66 -7.72 1.76
N HIS A 45 7.64 -7.90 3.07
CA HIS A 45 8.61 -8.77 3.73
C HIS A 45 8.42 -10.23 3.24
N PRO A 46 9.49 -10.91 2.79
CA PRO A 46 9.39 -12.20 2.11
C PRO A 46 8.99 -13.35 3.04
N LEU A 47 9.26 -13.23 4.35
CA LEU A 47 8.92 -14.25 5.35
C LEU A 47 7.71 -13.88 6.21
N GLU A 48 7.30 -12.61 6.20
CA GLU A 48 6.23 -12.08 7.06
C GLU A 48 5.23 -11.34 6.17
N SER A 49 4.18 -12.04 5.77
CA SER A 49 3.29 -11.54 4.70
C SER A 49 2.54 -10.25 5.06
N PHE A 50 2.45 -9.92 6.35
CA PHE A 50 1.79 -8.71 6.86
C PHE A 50 2.73 -7.50 6.93
N THR A 51 4.04 -7.72 6.98
CA THR A 51 5.03 -6.64 7.08
C THR A 51 5.29 -6.05 5.69
N LYS A 52 5.10 -4.74 5.56
CA LYS A 52 5.17 -3.99 4.30
C LYS A 52 5.97 -2.71 4.50
N PHE A 53 6.66 -2.27 3.47
CA PHE A 53 7.48 -1.06 3.48
C PHE A 53 7.17 -0.21 2.24
N THR A 54 7.13 1.10 2.42
CA THR A 54 6.96 2.06 1.33
C THR A 54 7.63 3.39 1.67
N ASN A 55 7.97 4.18 0.66
CA ASN A 55 8.44 5.56 0.82
C ASN A 55 7.30 6.59 0.86
N VAL A 56 6.04 6.16 0.80
CA VAL A 56 4.89 7.08 0.83
C VAL A 56 4.52 7.36 2.28
N PRO A 57 4.46 8.63 2.71
CA PRO A 57 4.02 8.98 4.05
C PRO A 57 2.52 8.71 4.23
N TRP A 58 2.13 8.24 5.42
CA TRP A 58 0.73 8.09 5.81
C TRP A 58 0.18 9.42 6.31
N VAL A 59 -0.89 9.90 5.66
CA VAL A 59 -1.58 11.16 5.94
C VAL A 59 -3.06 10.94 6.24
N MET A 60 -3.75 10.09 5.47
CA MET A 60 -5.19 9.82 5.62
C MET A 60 -5.50 8.33 5.49
N GLY A 61 -6.54 7.86 6.18
CA GLY A 61 -7.06 6.49 6.09
C GLY A 61 -7.53 5.98 7.45
N ASP A 62 -8.32 4.92 7.44
CA ASP A 62 -8.78 4.28 8.67
C ASP A 62 -7.61 3.47 9.23
N ASN A 63 -7.18 3.84 10.43
CA ASN A 63 -5.99 3.40 11.16
C ASN A 63 -5.99 1.89 11.52
N MET A 64 -6.30 1.00 10.57
CA MET A 64 -5.95 -0.41 10.63
C MET A 64 -4.42 -0.44 10.61
N ASP A 65 -3.81 -0.58 11.80
CA ASP A 65 -2.37 -0.61 12.13
C ASP A 65 -1.47 -0.41 10.90
N GLU A 66 -0.57 0.57 10.83
CA GLU A 66 0.31 0.90 9.67
C GLU A 66 0.77 -0.29 8.77
N ALA A 67 0.90 -1.51 9.31
CA ALA A 67 1.05 -2.79 8.60
C ALA A 67 -0.13 -3.25 7.69
N MET A 68 -1.39 -2.93 8.00
CA MET A 68 -2.63 -3.36 7.34
C MET A 68 -3.20 -2.30 6.39
N GLY A 69 -3.07 -1.02 6.73
CA GLY A 69 -3.61 0.11 5.96
C GLY A 69 -3.03 0.25 4.55
N TYR A 70 -1.75 -0.05 4.34
CA TYR A 70 -1.20 -0.12 2.99
C TYR A 70 -1.31 -1.52 2.41
N GLY A 71 -1.95 -1.65 1.25
CA GLY A 71 -2.13 -2.92 0.56
C GLY A 71 -1.96 -2.78 -0.95
N TRP A 72 -1.76 -3.90 -1.62
CA TRP A 72 -1.71 -3.99 -3.08
C TRP A 72 -1.95 -5.44 -3.53
N GLY A 73 -2.16 -5.63 -4.82
CA GLY A 73 -2.46 -6.93 -5.44
C GLY A 73 -3.93 -7.35 -5.35
N TYR A 74 -4.82 -6.47 -4.89
CA TYR A 74 -6.28 -6.71 -4.81
C TYR A 74 -7.06 -5.38 -4.80
N SER A 75 -8.39 -5.47 -4.94
CA SER A 75 -9.31 -4.35 -4.76
C SER A 75 -9.90 -4.39 -3.36
N GLY A 76 -9.52 -3.46 -2.50
CA GLY A 76 -10.07 -3.35 -1.14
C GLY A 76 -9.64 -2.06 -0.46
N CYS A 77 -9.96 -1.93 0.83
CA CYS A 77 -9.72 -0.70 1.59
C CYS A 77 -8.23 -0.33 1.65
N GLY A 78 -7.35 -1.25 2.04
CA GLY A 78 -5.92 -0.94 2.17
C GLY A 78 -5.25 -0.46 0.87
N PRO A 79 -5.48 -1.09 -0.29
CA PRO A 79 -5.03 -0.55 -1.58
C PRO A 79 -5.66 0.80 -1.92
N THR A 80 -6.90 1.07 -1.50
CA THR A 80 -7.51 2.40 -1.67
C THR A 80 -6.82 3.45 -0.80
N ASP A 81 -6.55 3.16 0.47
CA ASP A 81 -5.85 4.08 1.37
C ASP A 81 -4.43 4.33 0.87
N PHE A 82 -3.76 3.30 0.34
CA PHE A 82 -2.45 3.48 -0.26
C PHE A 82 -2.51 4.40 -1.50
N ALA A 83 -3.48 4.19 -2.39
CA ALA A 83 -3.70 5.09 -3.53
C ALA A 83 -3.99 6.53 -3.09
N LEU A 84 -4.82 6.70 -2.06
CA LEU A 84 -5.18 8.01 -1.51
C LEU A 84 -3.93 8.77 -1.04
N ASN A 85 -3.06 8.12 -0.27
CA ASN A 85 -1.85 8.75 0.26
C ASN A 85 -0.82 9.06 -0.83
N ILE A 86 -0.69 8.18 -1.84
CA ILE A 86 0.15 8.48 -3.02
C ILE A 86 -0.35 9.76 -3.69
N LEU A 87 -1.65 9.84 -3.97
CA LEU A 87 -2.21 10.99 -4.66
C LEU A 87 -2.11 12.26 -3.82
N LEU A 88 -2.43 12.21 -2.52
CA LEU A 88 -2.27 13.33 -1.59
C LEU A 88 -0.84 13.88 -1.63
N HIS A 89 0.16 13.00 -1.60
CA HIS A 89 1.55 13.42 -1.66
C HIS A 89 1.85 14.16 -2.96
N PHE A 90 1.45 13.58 -4.10
CA PHE A 90 1.72 14.10 -5.44
C PHE A 90 0.92 15.34 -5.84
N THR A 91 -0.09 15.72 -5.05
CA THR A 91 -0.95 16.87 -5.31
C THR A 91 -0.81 17.96 -4.26
N ASP A 92 0.28 17.97 -3.49
CA ASP A 92 0.51 18.86 -2.35
C ASP A 92 -0.70 18.92 -1.40
N HIS A 93 -1.22 17.73 -1.06
CA HIS A 93 -2.36 17.52 -0.18
C HIS A 93 -3.70 18.08 -0.70
N ASP A 94 -3.88 18.17 -2.03
CA ASP A 94 -5.22 18.37 -2.63
C ASP A 94 -6.08 17.11 -2.41
N GLU A 95 -6.82 17.11 -1.31
CA GLU A 95 -7.73 16.04 -0.89
C GLU A 95 -8.82 15.76 -1.94
N ALA A 96 -9.27 16.78 -2.68
CA ALA A 96 -10.31 16.58 -3.66
C ALA A 96 -9.81 15.73 -4.83
N VAL A 97 -8.60 16.02 -5.33
CA VAL A 97 -7.96 15.21 -6.38
C VAL A 97 -7.70 13.80 -5.89
N ALA A 98 -7.16 13.66 -4.67
CA ALA A 98 -6.84 12.35 -4.12
C ALA A 98 -8.10 11.48 -3.93
N ARG A 99 -9.17 12.01 -3.34
CA ARG A 99 -10.43 11.27 -3.15
C ARG A 99 -11.14 10.96 -4.47
N ALA A 100 -11.12 11.90 -5.43
CA ALA A 100 -11.74 11.68 -6.73
C ALA A 100 -11.09 10.52 -7.47
N TYR A 101 -9.77 10.41 -7.46
CA TYR A 101 -9.05 9.51 -8.36
C TYR A 101 -8.40 8.30 -7.70
N ALA A 102 -8.48 8.15 -6.36
CA ALA A 102 -7.86 7.02 -5.65
C ALA A 102 -8.35 5.65 -6.13
N ILE A 103 -9.65 5.50 -6.44
CA ILE A 103 -10.21 4.23 -6.92
C ILE A 103 -9.62 3.87 -8.30
N ASP A 104 -9.61 4.82 -9.23
CA ASP A 104 -9.06 4.59 -10.57
C ASP A 104 -7.55 4.32 -10.52
N PHE A 105 -6.83 5.04 -9.64
CA PHE A 105 -5.39 4.85 -9.44
C PHE A 105 -5.11 3.45 -8.87
N ARG A 106 -5.87 3.03 -7.86
CA ARG A 106 -5.78 1.68 -7.27
C ARG A 106 -5.97 0.62 -8.34
N GLU A 107 -7.02 0.72 -9.14
CA GLU A 107 -7.35 -0.28 -10.16
C GLU A 107 -6.27 -0.40 -11.23
N LYS A 108 -5.63 0.72 -11.58
CA LYS A 108 -4.57 0.76 -12.60
C LYS A 108 -3.23 0.26 -12.07
N TYR A 109 -2.79 0.73 -10.91
CA TYR A 109 -1.42 0.53 -10.43
C TYR A 109 -1.29 -0.44 -9.26
N LEU A 110 -2.21 -0.39 -8.28
CA LEU A 110 -2.05 -1.16 -7.04
C LEU A 110 -2.67 -2.54 -7.13
N ARG A 111 -3.82 -2.69 -7.79
CA ARG A 111 -4.45 -4.01 -7.97
C ARG A 111 -3.57 -4.97 -8.77
N THR A 112 -2.86 -4.44 -9.77
CA THR A 112 -2.00 -5.20 -10.69
C THR A 112 -0.56 -5.36 -10.19
N MET A 113 -0.20 -4.69 -9.08
CA MET A 113 1.13 -4.79 -8.49
C MET A 113 1.40 -6.23 -7.99
N PRO A 114 2.58 -6.80 -8.27
CA PRO A 114 2.95 -8.12 -7.76
C PRO A 114 2.84 -8.22 -6.24
N ARG A 115 2.61 -9.44 -5.75
CA ARG A 115 2.49 -9.72 -4.31
C ARG A 115 3.64 -9.14 -3.50
N ASP A 116 4.87 -9.29 -3.98
CA ASP A 116 6.07 -8.87 -3.26
C ASP A 116 6.31 -7.35 -3.30
N GLY A 117 5.48 -6.62 -4.05
CA GLY A 117 5.58 -5.18 -4.23
C GLY A 117 6.08 -4.81 -5.61
N GLY A 118 6.50 -3.56 -5.76
CA GLY A 118 6.92 -3.01 -7.03
C GLY A 118 7.25 -1.52 -6.96
N ARG A 119 7.45 -0.96 -8.15
CA ARG A 119 7.79 0.44 -8.36
C ARG A 119 6.79 1.07 -9.32
N ILE A 120 6.21 2.20 -8.95
CA ILE A 120 5.43 3.05 -9.85
C ILE A 120 6.28 4.28 -10.12
N LYS A 121 6.55 4.58 -11.39
CA LYS A 121 7.37 5.74 -11.72
C LYS A 121 6.66 7.03 -11.37
N LYS A 122 7.40 8.02 -10.89
CA LYS A 122 6.91 9.37 -10.63
C LYS A 122 6.17 9.92 -11.85
N GLU A 123 6.75 9.76 -13.04
CA GLU A 123 6.17 10.28 -14.28
C GLU A 123 4.83 9.62 -14.58
N ASP A 124 4.66 8.33 -14.25
CA ASP A 124 3.39 7.63 -14.43
C ASP A 124 2.31 8.15 -13.48
N VAL A 125 2.68 8.48 -12.23
CA VAL A 125 1.76 9.10 -11.26
C VAL A 125 1.34 10.48 -11.72
N SER A 126 2.30 11.34 -12.08
CA SER A 126 2.02 12.68 -12.59
C SER A 126 1.18 12.64 -13.86
N HIS A 127 1.52 11.77 -14.80
CA HIS A 127 0.76 11.62 -16.04
C HIS A 127 -0.66 11.12 -15.78
N PHE A 128 -0.84 10.16 -14.87
CA PHE A 128 -2.16 9.71 -14.47
C PHE A 128 -3.03 10.86 -13.94
N ILE A 129 -2.51 11.67 -13.02
CA ILE A 129 -3.25 12.79 -12.42
C ILE A 129 -3.71 13.77 -13.51
N GLU A 130 -2.81 14.14 -14.43
CA GLU A 130 -3.15 15.07 -15.51
C GLU A 130 -4.17 14.48 -16.48
N CYS A 131 -4.06 13.19 -16.83
CA CYS A 131 -5.08 12.52 -17.63
C CYS A 131 -6.44 12.50 -16.93
N MET A 132 -6.49 12.20 -15.63
CA MET A 132 -7.75 12.11 -14.90
C MET A 132 -8.46 13.46 -14.77
N LYS A 133 -7.71 14.56 -14.60
CA LYS A 133 -8.27 15.92 -14.62
C LYS A 133 -8.95 16.26 -15.96
N VAL A 134 -8.44 15.71 -17.06
CA VAL A 134 -9.01 15.94 -18.40
C VAL A 134 -10.18 14.99 -18.69
N THR A 135 -10.09 13.72 -18.28
CA THR A 135 -11.09 12.70 -18.62
C THR A 135 -12.27 12.65 -17.65
N ARG A 136 -12.07 13.02 -16.38
CA ARG A 136 -13.09 13.03 -15.33
C ARG A 136 -13.08 14.35 -14.53
N PRO A 137 -13.21 15.51 -15.19
CA PRO A 137 -13.28 16.81 -14.50
C PRO A 137 -14.54 16.94 -13.65
N ASP A 138 -15.64 16.34 -14.11
CA ASP A 138 -16.94 16.30 -13.44
C ASP A 138 -16.87 15.61 -12.07
N LEU A 139 -16.14 14.49 -11.97
CA LEU A 139 -15.94 13.80 -10.71
C LEU A 139 -15.16 14.66 -9.71
N LEU A 140 -14.12 15.35 -10.17
CA LEU A 140 -13.34 16.24 -9.31
C LEU A 140 -14.20 17.40 -8.81
N GLU A 141 -14.99 18.02 -9.67
CA GLU A 141 -15.90 19.10 -9.28
C GLU A 141 -16.94 18.62 -8.26
N MET A 142 -17.54 17.44 -8.49
CA MET A 142 -18.47 16.82 -7.55
C MET A 142 -17.84 16.59 -6.17
N VAL A 143 -16.62 16.04 -6.12
CA VAL A 143 -15.90 15.80 -4.87
C VAL A 143 -15.52 17.11 -4.17
N ARG A 144 -15.05 18.12 -4.91
CA ARG A 144 -14.75 19.45 -4.35
C ARG A 144 -15.97 20.06 -3.68
N LYS A 145 -17.10 20.08 -4.37
CA LYS A 145 -18.38 20.58 -3.83
C LYS A 145 -18.80 19.80 -2.58
N HIS A 146 -18.63 18.47 -2.58
CA HIS A 146 -18.96 17.66 -1.42
C HIS A 146 -18.07 17.99 -0.21
N LEU A 147 -16.77 18.20 -0.42
CA LEU A 147 -15.83 18.58 0.64
C LEU A 147 -16.12 19.99 1.18
N GLU A 148 -16.51 20.94 0.34
CA GLU A 148 -16.93 22.29 0.78
C GLU A 148 -18.16 22.24 1.68
N LEU A 149 -19.13 21.36 1.38
CA LEU A 149 -20.36 21.22 2.16
C LEU A 149 -20.16 20.48 3.50
N THR A 150 -19.12 19.65 3.60
CA THR A 150 -18.86 18.81 4.77
C THR A 150 -17.76 19.35 5.69
N ARG A 151 -17.04 20.39 5.26
CA ARG A 151 -16.10 21.09 6.14
C ARG A 151 -16.88 21.78 7.28
N PRO A 152 -16.50 21.56 8.55
CA PRO A 152 -17.13 22.27 9.64
C PRO A 152 -16.92 23.77 9.46
N VAL A 153 -17.99 24.55 9.59
CA VAL A 153 -17.90 26.01 9.64
C VAL A 153 -17.11 26.37 10.90
N ALA A 154 -15.99 27.07 10.71
CA ALA A 154 -15.11 27.51 11.79
C ALA A 154 -15.81 28.48 12.75
#